data_AF-A0A4Q2Y967-F1
#
_entry.id   AF-A0A4Q2Y967-F1
#
_cell.length_a   1.000
_cell.length_b   1.000
_cell.length_c   1.000
_cell.angle_alpha   90.00
_cell.angle_beta   90.00
_cell.angle_gamma   90.00
#
_symmetry.space_group_name_H-M   'P 1'
#
loop_
_entity.id
_entity.type
_entity.pdbx_description
1 polymer ?
#
loop_
_entity_poly.entity_id
_entity_poly.type
_entity_poly.pdbx_seq_one_letter_code
_entity_poly.pdbx_strand_id
1 'polypeptide(L)'
;TLSNLLRMLFSRAGDYPPGQSLLYAESFSPNTPEGACPRCHGLGRVYEVTERSLVPDDTLTIRERAIAAWPPAWHGQNLRDIATTLGHDVDRPWRELPKKVRDWLLFTDEQPVVPVYAGLTRDAVKQAIQRKKPHDYMGTFSSAKRYVLETFAKTESASMKKRVAKYMVSSQCPECLGKRLNSAALSVTFAGLDISALSSLTLKSVAGLIAPYASPQPGLLREMSADHPEKAMVTRRIAEDMAARMEVILELGLGYLTLDRTTPTLSPGELQRLRLATQVRSNLFGVVYVLDEPSAGLHPADTEALLVTLQRLKNAGNSLFVVEHEPEVIRQADWIVDVGPAAGEKGGEILYSGPFPGLEKVEASQTRRHLFGKSPGHKGT
;
A
#
# COMPACT_ATOMS: atom_id res chain seq x y z
N THR A 1 -9.37 -10.25 -10.27
CA THR A 1 -8.07 -9.55 -10.25
C THR A 1 -6.95 -10.59 -10.26
N LEU A 2 -5.72 -10.23 -10.68
CA LEU A 2 -4.58 -11.16 -10.66
C LEU A 2 -4.32 -11.76 -9.28
N SER A 3 -4.47 -10.96 -8.21
CA SER A 3 -4.35 -11.46 -6.83
C SER A 3 -5.34 -12.58 -6.50
N ASN A 4 -6.60 -12.50 -6.98
CA ASN A 4 -7.57 -13.57 -6.74
C ASN A 4 -7.21 -14.85 -7.47
N LEU A 5 -6.76 -14.74 -8.72
CA LEU A 5 -6.31 -15.91 -9.51
C LEU A 5 -5.09 -16.56 -8.86
N LEU A 6 -4.14 -15.76 -8.36
CA LEU A 6 -2.98 -16.29 -7.66
C LEU A 6 -3.39 -17.07 -6.40
N ARG A 7 -4.29 -16.53 -5.59
CA ARG A 7 -4.79 -17.24 -4.40
C ARG A 7 -5.54 -18.52 -4.75
N MET A 8 -6.34 -18.49 -5.82
CA MET A 8 -7.00 -19.69 -6.35
C MET A 8 -6.00 -20.72 -6.89
N LEU A 9 -4.93 -20.27 -7.55
CA LEU A 9 -3.86 -21.14 -8.04
C LEU A 9 -3.23 -21.91 -6.90
N PHE A 10 -2.81 -21.24 -5.82
CA PHE A 10 -2.24 -21.92 -4.66
C PHE A 10 -3.25 -22.83 -3.95
N SER A 11 -4.50 -22.39 -3.82
CA SER A 11 -5.55 -23.19 -3.19
C SER A 11 -5.84 -24.49 -3.96
N ARG A 12 -5.94 -24.43 -5.30
CA ARG A 12 -6.45 -25.55 -6.12
C ARG A 12 -5.37 -26.31 -6.90
N ALA A 13 -4.29 -25.65 -7.25
CA ALA A 13 -3.21 -26.18 -8.07
C ALA A 13 -1.87 -26.25 -7.32
N GLY A 14 -1.78 -25.71 -6.10
CA GLY A 14 -0.56 -25.79 -5.29
C GLY A 14 -0.20 -27.21 -4.89
N ASP A 15 1.07 -27.42 -4.59
CA ASP A 15 1.62 -28.64 -4.03
C ASP A 15 1.64 -28.51 -2.51
N TYR A 16 0.85 -29.37 -1.86
CA TYR A 16 0.66 -29.38 -0.42
C TYR A 16 1.62 -30.38 0.25
N PRO A 17 2.18 -30.06 1.42
CA PRO A 17 2.92 -31.04 2.21
C PRO A 17 2.05 -32.25 2.59
N PRO A 18 2.63 -33.45 2.71
CA PRO A 18 1.91 -34.64 3.13
C PRO A 18 1.17 -34.44 4.46
N GLY A 19 -0.10 -34.81 4.51
CA GLY A 19 -0.93 -34.72 5.72
C GLY A 19 -1.53 -33.34 6.01
N GLN A 20 -1.22 -32.31 5.21
CA GLN A 20 -1.86 -31.00 5.32
C GLN A 20 -3.24 -31.00 4.65
N SER A 21 -4.25 -30.43 5.33
CA SER A 21 -5.58 -30.26 4.77
C SER A 21 -5.61 -29.18 3.68
N LEU A 22 -6.62 -29.24 2.81
CA LEU A 22 -6.86 -28.23 1.78
C LEU A 22 -7.04 -26.85 2.42
N LEU A 23 -6.35 -25.85 1.87
CA LEU A 23 -6.51 -24.45 2.23
C LEU A 23 -7.34 -23.74 1.15
N TYR A 24 -8.33 -22.95 1.57
CA TYR A 24 -9.13 -22.14 0.66
C TYR A 24 -8.37 -20.87 0.24
N ALA A 25 -8.86 -20.18 -0.79
CA ALA A 25 -8.20 -19.00 -1.36
C ALA A 25 -8.03 -17.85 -0.32
N GLU A 26 -8.86 -17.83 0.72
CA GLU A 26 -8.81 -16.89 1.84
C GLU A 26 -7.57 -17.12 2.70
N SER A 27 -7.09 -18.37 2.86
CA SER A 27 -5.87 -18.68 3.60
C SER A 27 -4.60 -18.14 2.95
N PHE A 28 -4.68 -17.74 1.66
CA PHE A 28 -3.56 -17.16 0.91
C PHE A 28 -3.62 -15.63 0.85
N SER A 29 -4.31 -14.98 1.78
CA SER A 29 -4.43 -13.53 1.87
C SER A 29 -3.88 -13.02 3.21
N PRO A 30 -3.03 -11.97 3.22
CA PRO A 30 -2.58 -11.36 4.47
C PRO A 30 -3.66 -10.46 5.10
N ASN A 31 -4.79 -10.24 4.41
CA ASN A 31 -5.88 -9.37 4.86
C ASN A 31 -7.05 -10.15 5.49
N THR A 32 -6.92 -11.47 5.58
CA THR A 32 -7.93 -12.37 6.18
C THR A 32 -7.35 -12.98 7.47
N PRO A 33 -8.17 -13.18 8.51
CA PRO A 33 -7.72 -13.85 9.73
C PRO A 33 -7.15 -15.25 9.47
N GLU A 34 -7.68 -15.97 8.49
CA GLU A 34 -7.30 -17.35 8.15
C GLU A 34 -5.92 -17.46 7.50
N GLY A 35 -5.45 -16.40 6.82
CA GLY A 35 -4.19 -16.39 6.08
C GLY A 35 -3.09 -15.56 6.75
N ALA A 36 -3.45 -14.53 7.50
CA ALA A 36 -2.51 -13.61 8.12
C ALA A 36 -1.57 -14.33 9.11
N CYS A 37 -0.29 -13.93 9.11
CA CYS A 37 0.64 -14.33 10.17
C CYS A 37 0.09 -13.87 11.53
N PRO A 38 -0.03 -14.77 12.53
CA PRO A 38 -0.68 -14.44 13.80
C PRO A 38 0.11 -13.43 14.64
N ARG A 39 1.45 -13.38 14.50
CA ARG A 39 2.29 -12.41 15.25
C ARG A 39 2.25 -10.98 14.72
N CYS A 40 2.26 -10.80 13.40
CA CYS A 40 2.25 -9.45 12.81
C CYS A 40 0.90 -9.06 12.22
N HIS A 41 -0.13 -9.90 12.35
CA HIS A 41 -1.47 -9.68 11.81
C HIS A 41 -1.46 -9.26 10.32
N GLY A 42 -0.66 -9.97 9.50
CA GLY A 42 -0.61 -9.68 8.06
C GLY A 42 0.25 -8.46 7.64
N LEU A 43 0.92 -7.78 8.59
CA LEU A 43 1.74 -6.60 8.29
C LEU A 43 3.14 -6.94 7.76
N GLY A 44 3.69 -8.11 8.11
CA GLY A 44 5.05 -8.53 7.77
C GLY A 44 6.14 -7.88 8.64
N ARG A 45 5.77 -6.90 9.46
CA ARG A 45 6.66 -6.23 10.41
C ARG A 45 6.04 -6.28 11.79
N VAL A 46 6.87 -6.42 12.80
CA VAL A 46 6.47 -6.21 14.19
C VAL A 46 6.93 -4.82 14.60
N TYR A 47 6.09 -4.18 15.39
CA TYR A 47 6.43 -2.88 15.95
C TYR A 47 6.70 -3.07 17.43
N GLU A 48 7.95 -2.86 17.80
CA GLU A 48 8.39 -2.95 19.17
C GLU A 48 8.75 -1.55 19.67
N VAL A 49 8.66 -1.36 20.97
CA VAL A 49 9.13 -0.14 21.62
C VAL A 49 10.28 -0.52 22.54
N THR A 50 11.29 0.33 22.58
CA THR A 50 12.49 0.16 23.40
C THR A 50 12.62 1.35 24.33
N GLU A 51 13.43 1.23 25.39
CA GLU A 51 13.68 2.38 26.27
C GLU A 51 14.24 3.57 25.48
N ARG A 52 15.23 3.32 24.61
CA ARG A 52 15.83 4.35 23.75
C ARG A 52 14.84 4.99 22.77
N SER A 53 13.87 4.22 22.26
CA SER A 53 12.86 4.78 21.36
C SER A 53 11.79 5.56 22.11
N LEU A 54 11.48 5.22 23.36
CA LEU A 54 10.49 5.93 24.19
C LEU A 54 11.09 7.15 24.91
N VAL A 55 12.38 7.09 25.22
CA VAL A 55 13.19 8.10 25.94
C VAL A 55 14.45 8.40 25.12
N PRO A 56 14.36 9.31 24.13
CA PRO A 56 15.49 9.62 23.25
C PRO A 56 16.65 10.36 23.94
N ASP A 57 16.34 11.14 24.97
CA ASP A 57 17.30 11.89 25.78
C ASP A 57 17.12 11.48 27.25
N ASP A 58 18.08 10.71 27.77
CA ASP A 58 18.07 10.17 29.12
C ASP A 58 18.69 11.12 30.16
N THR A 59 19.14 12.30 29.73
CA THR A 59 19.70 13.34 30.60
C THR A 59 18.60 14.21 31.22
N LEU A 60 17.42 14.24 30.60
CA LEU A 60 16.25 14.98 31.07
C LEU A 60 15.58 14.30 32.27
N THR A 61 14.88 15.10 33.06
CA THR A 61 13.96 14.60 34.09
C THR A 61 12.60 14.22 33.49
N ILE A 62 11.77 13.46 34.23
CA ILE A 62 10.39 13.18 33.79
C ILE A 62 9.59 14.48 33.68
N ARG A 63 9.84 15.47 34.56
CA ARG A 63 9.20 16.79 34.50
C ARG A 63 9.53 17.56 33.21
N GLU A 64 10.77 17.45 32.74
CA GLU A 64 11.25 18.00 31.46
C GLU A 64 10.86 17.15 30.24
N ARG A 65 10.01 16.13 30.44
CA ARG A 65 9.48 15.24 29.39
C ARG A 65 10.51 14.26 28.81
N ALA A 66 11.38 13.68 29.65
CA ALA A 66 12.26 12.58 29.25
C ALA A 66 11.50 11.45 28.51
N ILE A 67 10.32 11.07 29.02
CA ILE A 67 9.41 10.12 28.34
C ILE A 67 8.70 10.83 27.18
N ALA A 68 9.43 11.05 26.08
CA ALA A 68 8.93 11.75 24.91
C ALA A 68 7.74 11.04 24.24
N ALA A 69 7.59 9.73 24.46
CA ALA A 69 6.51 8.91 23.93
C ALA A 69 5.13 9.20 24.55
N TRP A 70 5.08 9.77 25.75
CA TRP A 70 3.82 10.14 26.39
C TRP A 70 3.03 11.17 25.56
N PRO A 71 1.70 11.27 25.78
CA PRO A 71 0.87 12.25 25.10
C PRO A 71 1.35 13.68 25.41
N PRO A 72 1.22 14.61 24.45
CA PRO A 72 1.52 16.02 24.71
C PRO A 72 0.48 16.66 25.62
N ALA A 73 0.76 17.92 26.01
CA ALA A 73 -0.16 18.77 26.76
C ALA A 73 -0.64 18.13 28.08
N TRP A 74 -1.91 18.35 28.42
CA TRP A 74 -2.49 17.96 29.71
C TRP A 74 -2.36 16.46 30.02
N HIS A 75 -2.53 15.58 29.02
CA HIS A 75 -2.47 14.14 29.26
C HIS A 75 -1.07 13.67 29.68
N GLY A 76 0.00 14.23 29.12
CA GLY A 76 1.37 13.92 29.54
C GLY A 76 1.68 14.44 30.93
N GLN A 77 1.20 15.65 31.23
CA GLN A 77 1.27 16.21 32.57
C GLN A 77 0.54 15.33 33.59
N ASN A 78 -0.65 14.83 33.24
CA ASN A 78 -1.41 13.95 34.10
C ASN A 78 -0.64 12.66 34.45
N LEU A 79 0.00 12.01 33.47
CA LEU A 79 0.80 10.80 33.72
C LEU A 79 2.02 11.07 34.62
N ARG A 80 2.66 12.23 34.48
CA ARG A 80 3.72 12.68 35.39
C ARG A 80 3.20 12.90 36.81
N ASP A 81 2.06 13.57 36.96
CA ASP A 81 1.50 13.88 38.28
C ASP A 81 1.03 12.57 38.97
N ILE A 82 0.49 11.60 38.21
CA ILE A 82 0.23 10.23 38.67
C ILE A 82 1.52 9.52 39.14
N ALA A 83 2.60 9.58 38.34
CA ALA A 83 3.88 8.99 38.71
C ALA A 83 4.43 9.60 40.02
N THR A 84 4.20 10.89 40.24
CA THR A 84 4.54 11.60 41.47
C THR A 84 3.73 11.07 42.67
N THR A 85 2.41 10.87 42.52
CA THR A 85 1.56 10.25 43.55
C THR A 85 2.00 8.82 43.89
N LEU A 86 2.40 8.04 42.88
CA LEU A 86 2.94 6.69 43.07
C LEU A 86 4.33 6.68 43.74
N GLY A 87 4.87 7.86 44.05
CA GLY A 87 6.10 8.02 44.79
C GLY A 87 7.36 7.88 43.95
N HIS A 88 7.26 7.96 42.63
CA HIS A 88 8.42 8.05 41.74
C HIS A 88 9.02 9.46 41.77
N ASP A 89 10.35 9.53 41.65
CA ASP A 89 11.07 10.79 41.55
C ASP A 89 11.00 11.28 40.11
N VAL A 90 10.31 12.40 39.88
CA VAL A 90 10.11 12.99 38.55
C VAL A 90 11.09 14.11 38.23
N ASP A 91 11.90 14.51 39.20
CA ASP A 91 12.82 15.65 39.17
C ASP A 91 14.30 15.21 39.09
N ARG A 92 14.54 13.90 39.02
CA ARG A 92 15.87 13.30 38.81
C ARG A 92 16.09 12.96 37.33
N PRO A 93 17.30 13.15 36.77
CA PRO A 93 17.63 12.70 35.41
C PRO A 93 17.24 11.25 35.18
N TRP A 94 16.66 10.94 34.03
CA TRP A 94 16.12 9.61 33.73
C TRP A 94 17.13 8.49 33.96
N ARG A 95 18.36 8.66 33.46
CA ARG A 95 19.46 7.69 33.60
C ARG A 95 19.82 7.32 35.05
N GLU A 96 19.53 8.21 36.00
CA GLU A 96 19.81 8.01 37.43
C GLU A 96 18.66 7.33 38.19
N LEU A 97 17.49 7.14 37.54
CA LEU A 97 16.37 6.42 38.13
C LEU A 97 16.68 4.92 38.23
N PRO A 98 16.24 4.24 39.31
CA PRO A 98 16.37 2.81 39.43
C PRO A 98 15.72 2.10 38.23
N LYS A 99 16.41 1.10 37.67
CA LYS A 99 15.94 0.36 36.49
C LYS A 99 14.52 -0.17 36.65
N LYS A 100 14.16 -0.69 37.85
CA LYS A 100 12.81 -1.17 38.16
C LYS A 100 11.73 -0.08 37.98
N VAL A 101 12.03 1.17 38.33
CA VAL A 101 11.10 2.30 38.14
C VAL A 101 10.97 2.65 36.67
N ARG A 102 12.10 2.70 35.95
CA ARG A 102 12.12 2.95 34.50
C ARG A 102 11.32 1.89 33.74
N ASP A 103 11.59 0.61 34.00
CA ASP A 103 10.90 -0.53 33.39
C ASP A 103 9.39 -0.49 33.67
N TRP A 104 9.00 -0.17 34.91
CA TRP A 104 7.58 -0.07 35.28
C TRP A 104 6.89 1.08 34.53
N LEU A 105 7.47 2.29 34.52
CA LEU A 105 6.89 3.44 33.82
C LEU A 105 6.76 3.22 32.30
N LEU A 106 7.70 2.48 31.71
CA LEU A 106 7.73 2.26 30.26
C LEU A 106 6.91 1.06 29.81
N PHE A 107 6.92 -0.05 30.53
CA PHE A 107 6.51 -1.36 30.00
C PHE A 107 5.46 -2.10 30.79
N THR A 108 5.06 -1.63 31.99
CA THR A 108 4.03 -2.32 32.77
C THR A 108 2.68 -2.37 32.05
N ASP A 109 1.93 -3.45 32.30
CA ASP A 109 0.53 -3.58 31.89
C ASP A 109 -0.44 -3.11 32.99
N GLU A 110 0.08 -2.73 34.16
CA GLU A 110 -0.70 -2.19 35.29
C GLU A 110 -1.32 -0.83 34.94
N GLN A 111 -2.54 -0.60 35.44
CA GLN A 111 -3.27 0.67 35.31
C GLN A 111 -3.84 1.13 36.66
N PRO A 112 -2.99 1.46 37.64
CA PRO A 112 -3.48 1.98 38.91
C PRO A 112 -4.28 3.26 38.70
N VAL A 113 -5.39 3.37 39.44
CA VAL A 113 -6.17 4.61 39.55
C VAL A 113 -5.81 5.27 40.86
N VAL A 114 -5.28 6.49 40.81
CA VAL A 114 -4.73 7.19 41.98
C VAL A 114 -5.27 8.62 42.09
N PRO A 115 -5.33 9.19 43.32
CA PRO A 115 -5.64 10.60 43.49
C PRO A 115 -4.51 11.48 42.95
N VAL A 116 -4.84 12.45 42.10
CA VAL A 116 -3.87 13.38 41.53
C VAL A 116 -3.92 14.72 42.27
N TYR A 117 -2.75 15.24 42.59
CA TYR A 117 -2.55 16.57 43.19
C TYR A 117 -1.69 17.39 42.23
N ALA A 118 -2.33 18.17 41.37
CA ALA A 118 -1.68 18.82 40.23
C ALA A 118 -0.65 19.86 40.69
N GLY A 119 0.53 19.83 40.06
CA GLY A 119 1.57 20.84 40.28
C GLY A 119 2.35 20.73 41.61
N LEU A 120 2.06 19.74 42.45
CA LEU A 120 2.82 19.50 43.68
C LEU A 120 4.10 18.69 43.43
N THR A 121 5.12 18.90 44.27
CA THR A 121 6.32 18.05 44.30
C THR A 121 6.03 16.73 45.01
N ARG A 122 6.87 15.71 44.82
CA ARG A 122 6.72 14.39 45.44
C ARG A 122 6.52 14.45 46.96
N ASP A 123 7.32 15.25 47.66
CA ASP A 123 7.22 15.38 49.12
C ASP A 123 5.98 16.17 49.54
N ALA A 124 5.57 17.18 48.77
CA ALA A 124 4.32 17.89 48.99
C ALA A 124 3.09 16.99 48.78
N VAL A 125 3.12 16.10 47.79
CA VAL A 125 2.06 15.08 47.56
C VAL A 125 1.98 14.12 48.75
N LYS A 126 3.12 13.61 49.24
CA LYS A 126 3.14 12.76 50.44
C LYS A 126 2.51 13.47 51.65
N GLN A 127 2.87 14.73 51.88
CA GLN A 127 2.27 15.52 52.96
C GLN A 127 0.78 15.78 52.76
N ALA A 128 0.33 16.03 51.52
CA ALA A 128 -1.08 16.24 51.20
C ALA A 128 -1.91 14.98 51.51
N ILE A 129 -1.41 13.81 51.12
CA ILE A 129 -2.02 12.50 51.42
C ILE A 129 -2.06 12.26 52.94
N GLN A 130 -0.95 12.49 53.65
CA GLN A 130 -0.89 12.35 55.12
C GLN A 130 -1.88 13.27 55.84
N ARG A 131 -2.04 14.50 55.34
CA ARG A 131 -2.98 15.50 55.88
C ARG A 131 -4.42 15.33 55.37
N LYS A 132 -4.70 14.29 54.58
CA LYS A 132 -6.02 14.02 53.98
C LYS A 132 -6.59 15.23 53.23
N LYS A 133 -5.73 15.99 52.54
CA LYS A 133 -6.19 17.08 51.66
C LYS A 133 -7.05 16.51 50.53
N PRO A 134 -8.07 17.22 50.06
CA PRO A 134 -8.81 16.82 48.87
C PRO A 134 -7.86 16.77 47.66
N HIS A 135 -8.06 15.78 46.80
CA HIS A 135 -7.36 15.64 45.52
C HIS A 135 -8.13 16.40 44.42
N ASP A 136 -7.45 16.72 43.32
CA ASP A 136 -8.09 17.47 42.22
C ASP A 136 -9.00 16.56 41.38
N TYR A 137 -8.54 15.34 41.09
CA TYR A 137 -9.29 14.31 40.37
C TYR A 137 -8.62 12.93 40.54
N MET A 138 -9.30 11.87 40.10
CA MET A 138 -8.75 10.51 40.02
C MET A 138 -8.15 10.27 38.63
N GLY A 139 -6.88 9.89 38.56
CA GLY A 139 -6.16 9.64 37.32
C GLY A 139 -5.83 8.16 37.14
N THR A 140 -6.05 7.63 35.94
CA THR A 140 -5.63 6.26 35.56
C THR A 140 -4.26 6.31 34.89
N PHE A 141 -3.31 5.53 35.39
CA PHE A 141 -1.99 5.40 34.79
C PHE A 141 -2.03 4.59 33.48
N SER A 142 -1.17 4.96 32.53
CA SER A 142 -0.87 4.15 31.34
C SER A 142 0.62 4.24 31.03
N SER A 143 1.26 3.09 30.88
CA SER A 143 2.69 3.02 30.55
C SER A 143 2.96 3.60 29.16
N ALA A 144 4.21 4.02 28.93
CA ALA A 144 4.60 4.59 27.63
C ALA A 144 4.38 3.61 26.47
N LYS A 145 4.74 2.32 26.66
CA LYS A 145 4.47 1.24 25.69
C LYS A 145 2.99 1.11 25.40
N ARG A 146 2.16 1.02 26.45
CA ARG A 146 0.73 0.84 26.28
C ARG A 146 0.11 1.99 25.48
N TYR A 147 0.40 3.22 25.90
CA TYR A 147 -0.08 4.41 25.21
C TYR A 147 0.31 4.43 23.73
N VAL A 148 1.57 4.16 23.39
CA VAL A 148 2.06 4.14 22.01
C VAL A 148 1.35 3.07 21.17
N LEU A 149 1.31 1.82 21.66
CA LEU A 149 0.73 0.71 20.92
C LEU A 149 -0.78 0.84 20.75
N GLU A 150 -1.52 1.23 21.80
CA GLU A 150 -2.96 1.45 21.71
C GLU A 150 -3.31 2.61 20.79
N THR A 151 -2.56 3.72 20.88
CA THR A 151 -2.77 4.88 19.99
C THR A 151 -2.51 4.48 18.53
N PHE A 152 -1.42 3.76 18.26
CA PHE A 152 -1.09 3.35 16.89
C PHE A 152 -2.14 2.41 16.29
N ALA A 153 -2.71 1.52 17.10
CA ALA A 153 -3.72 0.56 16.67
C ALA A 153 -5.11 1.18 16.50
N LYS A 154 -5.53 2.09 17.39
CA LYS A 154 -6.93 2.54 17.49
C LYS A 154 -7.20 3.94 16.95
N THR A 155 -6.18 4.79 16.76
CA THR A 155 -6.42 6.19 16.33
C THR A 155 -6.81 6.29 14.86
N GLU A 156 -7.80 7.13 14.56
CA GLU A 156 -8.18 7.52 13.19
C GLU A 156 -7.35 8.69 12.65
N SER A 157 -6.65 9.42 13.54
CA SER A 157 -5.88 10.60 13.16
C SER A 157 -4.53 10.21 12.54
N ALA A 158 -4.34 10.54 11.26
CA ALA A 158 -3.09 10.29 10.53
C ALA A 158 -1.87 10.97 11.18
N SER A 159 -2.04 12.20 11.69
CA SER A 159 -0.96 12.96 12.34
C SER A 159 -0.56 12.32 13.68
N MET A 160 -1.53 11.86 14.47
CA MET A 160 -1.26 11.14 15.71
C MET A 160 -0.60 9.79 15.47
N LYS A 161 -1.08 9.03 14.49
CA LYS A 161 -0.47 7.75 14.09
C LYS A 161 0.98 7.94 13.65
N LYS A 162 1.26 8.98 12.85
CA LYS A 162 2.62 9.37 12.44
C LYS A 162 3.49 9.78 13.63
N ARG A 163 2.93 10.45 14.65
CA ARG A 163 3.69 10.83 15.86
C ARG A 163 4.13 9.62 16.66
N VAL A 164 3.21 8.73 17.02
CA VAL A 164 3.52 7.58 17.87
C VAL A 164 4.39 6.54 17.15
N ALA A 165 4.26 6.43 15.83
CA ALA A 165 5.11 5.58 15.01
C ALA A 165 6.61 5.91 15.09
N LYS A 166 6.98 7.17 15.41
CA LYS A 166 8.40 7.57 15.58
C LYS A 166 9.09 6.87 16.75
N TYR A 167 8.32 6.44 17.76
CA TYR A 167 8.84 5.78 18.94
C TYR A 167 8.81 4.25 18.81
N MET A 168 8.37 3.73 17.66
CA MET A 168 8.27 2.31 17.37
C MET A 168 9.46 1.92 16.48
N VAL A 169 10.19 0.90 16.92
CA VAL A 169 11.21 0.25 16.10
C VAL A 169 10.50 -0.80 15.27
N SER A 170 10.55 -0.63 13.95
CA SER A 170 9.94 -1.57 13.02
C SER A 170 10.97 -2.58 12.55
N SER A 171 10.87 -3.81 13.01
CA SER A 171 11.68 -4.94 12.55
C SER A 171 10.85 -5.85 11.66
N GLN A 172 11.54 -6.63 10.82
CA GLN A 172 10.90 -7.70 10.07
C GLN A 172 10.29 -8.70 11.05
N CYS A 173 9.06 -9.16 10.79
CA CYS A 173 8.44 -10.16 11.64
C CYS A 173 9.29 -11.45 11.60
N PRO A 174 9.80 -11.94 12.74
CA PRO A 174 10.68 -13.11 12.74
C PRO A 174 9.92 -14.43 12.52
N GLU A 175 8.59 -14.43 12.63
CA GLU A 175 7.77 -15.63 12.41
C GLU A 175 7.51 -15.89 10.92
N CYS A 176 7.10 -14.86 10.17
CA CYS A 176 6.85 -14.98 8.73
C CYS A 176 8.00 -14.45 7.88
N LEU A 177 9.08 -13.93 8.48
CA LEU A 177 10.21 -13.30 7.80
C LEU A 177 9.76 -12.23 6.79
N GLY A 178 8.75 -11.44 7.15
CA GLY A 178 8.21 -10.41 6.26
C GLY A 178 7.22 -10.89 5.20
N LYS A 179 6.95 -12.20 5.08
CA LYS A 179 6.04 -12.79 4.08
C LYS A 179 4.55 -12.60 4.39
N ARG A 180 4.21 -12.05 5.56
CA ARG A 180 2.86 -11.63 5.99
C ARG A 180 1.84 -12.75 6.20
N LEU A 181 2.10 -13.96 5.74
CA LEU A 181 1.21 -15.12 5.84
C LEU A 181 1.64 -16.08 6.95
N ASN A 182 0.71 -16.92 7.40
CA ASN A 182 1.00 -18.00 8.34
C ASN A 182 1.81 -19.14 7.70
N SER A 183 2.38 -20.01 8.54
CA SER A 183 3.25 -21.11 8.09
C SER A 183 2.53 -22.12 7.19
N ALA A 184 1.24 -22.38 7.43
CA ALA A 184 0.45 -23.33 6.64
C ALA A 184 0.22 -22.83 5.20
N ALA A 185 -0.01 -21.53 4.99
CA ALA A 185 -0.11 -20.96 3.65
C ALA A 185 1.26 -20.91 2.94
N LEU A 186 2.33 -20.65 3.69
CA LEU A 186 3.70 -20.58 3.17
C LEU A 186 4.32 -21.95 2.87
N SER A 187 3.77 -23.03 3.39
CA SER A 187 4.22 -24.39 3.09
C SER A 187 3.69 -24.92 1.75
N VAL A 188 2.64 -24.32 1.19
CA VAL A 188 2.10 -24.67 -0.13
C VAL A 188 2.92 -23.97 -1.20
N THR A 189 3.36 -24.72 -2.20
CA THR A 189 4.20 -24.19 -3.28
C THR A 189 3.53 -24.34 -4.64
N PHE A 190 3.94 -23.52 -5.60
CA PHE A 190 3.62 -23.70 -7.01
C PHE A 190 4.90 -23.44 -7.81
N ALA A 191 5.27 -24.38 -8.70
CA ALA A 191 6.57 -24.36 -9.38
C ALA A 191 7.76 -24.19 -8.40
N GLY A 192 7.67 -24.82 -7.22
CA GLY A 192 8.71 -24.76 -6.18
C GLY A 192 8.76 -23.45 -5.37
N LEU A 193 7.83 -22.51 -5.60
CA LEU A 193 7.79 -21.23 -4.90
C LEU A 193 6.55 -21.10 -4.01
N ASP A 194 6.71 -20.60 -2.80
CA ASP A 194 5.56 -20.16 -2.00
C ASP A 194 4.92 -18.89 -2.59
N ILE A 195 3.68 -18.58 -2.18
CA ILE A 195 2.92 -17.46 -2.76
C ILE A 195 3.61 -16.10 -2.54
N SER A 196 4.33 -15.91 -1.44
CA SER A 196 5.04 -14.66 -1.17
C SER A 196 6.26 -14.54 -2.08
N ALA A 197 7.01 -15.64 -2.26
CA ALA A 197 8.15 -15.68 -3.17
C ALA A 197 7.71 -15.40 -4.61
N LEU A 198 6.62 -16.03 -5.08
CA LEU A 198 6.06 -15.77 -6.41
C LEU A 198 5.59 -14.32 -6.54
N SER A 199 4.95 -13.76 -5.50
CA SER A 199 4.47 -12.37 -5.52
C SER A 199 5.60 -11.33 -5.55
N SER A 200 6.80 -11.70 -5.09
CA SER A 200 7.99 -10.84 -5.10
C SER A 200 8.67 -10.80 -6.47
N LEU A 201 8.29 -11.67 -7.40
CA LEU A 201 8.81 -11.67 -8.76
C LEU A 201 8.18 -10.55 -9.60
N THR A 202 8.91 -10.14 -10.64
CA THR A 202 8.35 -9.22 -11.64
C THR A 202 7.21 -9.89 -12.40
N LEU A 203 6.23 -9.11 -12.87
CA LEU A 203 5.11 -9.61 -13.67
C LEU A 203 5.60 -10.35 -14.91
N LYS A 204 6.71 -9.89 -15.53
CA LYS A 204 7.35 -10.60 -16.65
C LYS A 204 7.85 -11.98 -16.24
N SER A 205 8.51 -12.09 -15.09
CA SER A 205 8.97 -13.38 -14.55
C SER A 205 7.81 -14.30 -14.21
N VAL A 206 6.74 -13.79 -13.59
CA VAL A 206 5.56 -14.60 -13.27
C VAL A 206 4.86 -15.06 -14.54
N ALA A 207 4.73 -14.22 -15.56
CA ALA A 207 4.16 -14.62 -16.85
C ALA A 207 4.96 -15.76 -17.50
N GLY A 208 6.30 -15.69 -17.44
CA GLY A 208 7.17 -16.78 -17.91
C GLY A 208 7.00 -18.08 -17.13
N LEU A 209 6.76 -18.02 -15.82
CA LEU A 209 6.48 -19.19 -14.99
C LEU A 209 5.10 -19.80 -15.26
N ILE A 210 4.10 -18.98 -15.60
CA ILE A 210 2.72 -19.43 -15.83
C ILE A 210 2.49 -19.93 -17.25
N ALA A 211 3.23 -19.38 -18.24
CA ALA A 211 3.05 -19.71 -19.65
C ALA A 211 3.06 -21.23 -19.97
N PRO A 212 3.95 -22.07 -19.39
CA PRO A 212 3.94 -23.51 -19.64
C PRO A 212 2.64 -24.20 -19.19
N TYR A 213 1.97 -23.68 -18.17
CA TYR A 213 0.71 -24.21 -17.63
C TYR A 213 -0.52 -23.71 -18.39
N ALA A 214 -0.39 -22.62 -19.14
CA ALA A 214 -1.42 -22.11 -20.04
C ALA A 214 -1.33 -22.69 -21.46
N SER A 215 -0.19 -23.27 -21.81
CA SER A 215 0.06 -23.82 -23.15
C SER A 215 -0.81 -25.04 -23.44
N PRO A 216 -1.33 -25.19 -24.68
CA PRO A 216 -2.02 -26.40 -25.10
C PRO A 216 -1.07 -27.61 -25.23
N GLN A 217 0.25 -27.41 -25.22
CA GLN A 217 1.20 -28.51 -25.24
C GLN A 217 1.28 -29.18 -23.86
N PRO A 218 1.03 -30.50 -23.78
CA PRO A 218 0.78 -31.15 -22.50
C PRO A 218 2.02 -31.33 -21.61
N GLY A 219 3.25 -31.01 -22.03
CA GLY A 219 4.52 -31.36 -21.35
C GLY A 219 4.46 -31.43 -19.80
N LEU A 220 4.37 -30.28 -19.13
CA LEU A 220 4.31 -30.20 -17.66
C LEU A 220 2.98 -30.68 -17.06
N LEU A 221 1.86 -30.45 -17.76
CA LEU A 221 0.55 -30.86 -17.27
C LEU A 221 0.28 -32.35 -17.45
N ARG A 222 1.05 -33.05 -18.29
CA ARG A 222 0.89 -34.47 -18.62
C ARG A 222 1.24 -35.33 -17.42
N GLU A 223 2.37 -35.03 -16.78
CA GLU A 223 2.79 -35.67 -15.53
C GLU A 223 1.77 -35.40 -14.42
N MET A 224 1.32 -34.15 -14.26
CA MET A 224 0.26 -33.82 -13.29
C MET A 224 -1.09 -34.51 -13.57
N SER A 225 -1.45 -34.65 -14.85
CA SER A 225 -2.73 -35.26 -15.26
C SER A 225 -2.76 -36.78 -15.15
N ALA A 226 -1.59 -37.43 -15.07
CA ALA A 226 -1.50 -38.87 -14.85
C ALA A 226 -1.96 -39.24 -13.43
N ASP A 227 -1.62 -38.41 -12.44
CA ASP A 227 -1.97 -38.65 -11.04
C ASP A 227 -3.29 -37.96 -10.62
N HIS A 228 -3.55 -36.75 -11.13
CA HIS A 228 -4.71 -35.92 -10.75
C HIS A 228 -5.30 -35.12 -11.92
N PRO A 229 -6.17 -35.73 -12.76
CA PRO A 229 -6.71 -35.08 -13.96
C PRO A 229 -7.55 -33.82 -13.67
N GLU A 230 -8.29 -33.80 -12.56
CA GLU A 230 -9.05 -32.64 -12.10
C GLU A 230 -8.14 -31.46 -11.72
N LYS A 231 -7.00 -31.73 -11.06
CA LYS A 231 -6.01 -30.71 -10.69
C LYS A 231 -5.41 -30.09 -11.94
N ALA A 232 -5.06 -30.90 -12.94
CA ALA A 232 -4.50 -30.43 -14.21
C ALA A 232 -5.48 -29.51 -14.97
N MET A 233 -6.76 -29.88 -15.03
CA MET A 233 -7.80 -29.07 -15.69
C MET A 233 -7.97 -27.69 -15.02
N VAL A 234 -8.05 -27.66 -13.68
CA VAL A 234 -8.19 -26.40 -12.93
C VAL A 234 -6.94 -25.54 -13.05
N THR A 235 -5.76 -26.15 -12.97
CA THR A 235 -4.47 -25.46 -13.15
C THR A 235 -4.43 -24.74 -14.49
N ARG A 236 -4.77 -25.46 -15.57
CA ARG A 236 -4.78 -24.91 -16.92
C ARG A 236 -5.73 -23.72 -17.04
N ARG A 237 -6.97 -23.84 -16.58
CA ARG A 237 -7.97 -22.77 -16.68
C ARG A 237 -7.55 -21.51 -15.91
N ILE A 238 -6.96 -21.66 -14.72
CA ILE A 238 -6.45 -20.54 -13.94
C ILE A 238 -5.24 -19.91 -14.64
N ALA A 239 -4.31 -20.74 -15.13
CA ALA A 239 -3.13 -20.28 -15.85
C ALA A 239 -3.47 -19.52 -17.14
N GLU A 240 -4.47 -19.99 -17.91
CA GLU A 240 -4.97 -19.32 -19.11
C GLU A 240 -5.54 -17.92 -18.80
N ASP A 241 -6.39 -17.77 -17.77
CA ASP A 241 -6.91 -16.44 -17.39
C ASP A 241 -5.80 -15.53 -16.82
N MET A 242 -4.86 -16.10 -16.07
CA MET A 242 -3.75 -15.34 -15.49
C MET A 242 -2.77 -14.86 -16.58
N ALA A 243 -2.38 -15.73 -17.52
CA ALA A 243 -1.53 -15.40 -18.66
C ALA A 243 -2.16 -14.32 -19.52
N ALA A 244 -3.45 -14.46 -19.84
CA ALA A 244 -4.13 -13.52 -20.72
C ALA A 244 -4.42 -12.15 -20.05
N ARG A 245 -4.44 -12.08 -18.71
CA ARG A 245 -4.41 -10.79 -17.98
C ARG A 245 -3.02 -10.19 -17.91
N MET A 246 -2.00 -11.02 -17.74
CA MET A 246 -0.60 -10.57 -17.70
C MET A 246 -0.17 -10.04 -19.06
N GLU A 247 -0.58 -10.66 -20.16
CA GLU A 247 -0.31 -10.21 -21.53
C GLU A 247 -0.63 -8.72 -21.71
N VAL A 248 -1.84 -8.29 -21.37
CA VAL A 248 -2.27 -6.88 -21.46
C VAL A 248 -1.39 -5.96 -20.60
N ILE A 249 -0.99 -6.40 -19.40
CA ILE A 249 -0.15 -5.62 -18.51
C ILE A 249 1.29 -5.51 -19.05
N LEU A 250 1.80 -6.58 -19.66
CA LEU A 250 3.12 -6.61 -20.29
C LEU A 250 3.17 -5.74 -21.55
N GLU A 251 2.13 -5.79 -22.38
CA GLU A 251 1.99 -4.90 -23.55
C GLU A 251 2.07 -3.43 -23.13
N LEU A 252 1.40 -3.04 -22.04
CA LEU A 252 1.44 -1.67 -21.50
C LEU A 252 2.78 -1.28 -20.83
N GLY A 253 3.82 -2.11 -20.96
CA GLY A 253 5.16 -1.85 -20.44
C GLY A 253 5.31 -2.02 -18.94
N LEU A 254 4.34 -2.63 -18.25
CA LEU A 254 4.34 -2.74 -16.78
C LEU A 254 4.98 -4.04 -16.26
N GLY A 255 5.71 -4.76 -17.11
CA GLY A 255 6.29 -6.07 -16.76
C GLY A 255 7.35 -6.05 -15.66
N TYR A 256 7.92 -4.89 -15.37
CA TYR A 256 8.92 -4.70 -14.30
C TYR A 256 8.30 -4.57 -12.91
N LEU A 257 6.98 -4.35 -12.80
CA LEU A 257 6.29 -4.29 -11.52
C LEU A 257 6.28 -5.67 -10.85
N THR A 258 6.27 -5.71 -9.53
CA THR A 258 6.01 -6.94 -8.75
C THR A 258 4.55 -6.98 -8.30
N LEU A 259 4.03 -8.17 -7.99
CA LEU A 259 2.64 -8.33 -7.53
C LEU A 259 2.42 -7.78 -6.11
N ASP A 260 3.49 -7.68 -5.32
CA ASP A 260 3.47 -7.16 -3.94
C ASP A 260 3.77 -5.66 -3.84
N ARG A 261 4.05 -4.97 -4.96
CA ARG A 261 4.31 -3.52 -4.98
C ARG A 261 3.08 -2.76 -4.50
N THR A 262 3.28 -1.88 -3.52
CA THR A 262 2.17 -1.12 -2.93
C THR A 262 1.72 0.04 -3.80
N THR A 263 0.40 0.21 -3.97
CA THR A 263 -0.21 1.26 -4.80
C THR A 263 0.31 2.68 -4.53
N PRO A 264 0.55 3.13 -3.28
CA PRO A 264 1.08 4.48 -3.02
C PRO A 264 2.50 4.73 -3.55
N THR A 265 3.23 3.67 -3.91
CA THR A 265 4.59 3.78 -4.49
C THR A 265 4.59 3.75 -6.01
N LEU A 266 3.41 3.63 -6.64
CA LEU A 266 3.26 3.72 -8.08
C LEU A 266 3.22 5.18 -8.52
N SER A 267 3.85 5.47 -9.66
CA SER A 267 3.64 6.74 -10.35
C SER A 267 2.19 6.86 -10.83
N PRO A 268 1.68 8.08 -11.04
CA PRO A 268 0.36 8.29 -11.60
C PRO A 268 0.15 7.52 -12.93
N GLY A 269 1.14 7.57 -13.84
CA GLY A 269 1.10 6.86 -15.12
C GLY A 269 1.18 5.33 -15.00
N GLU A 270 1.92 4.79 -14.02
CA GLU A 270 1.89 3.33 -13.72
C GLU A 270 0.49 2.91 -13.24
N LEU A 271 -0.09 3.65 -12.30
CA LEU A 271 -1.41 3.35 -11.74
C LEU A 271 -2.51 3.44 -12.80
N GLN A 272 -2.45 4.46 -13.66
CA GLN A 272 -3.40 4.65 -14.74
C GLN A 272 -3.35 3.52 -15.77
N ARG A 273 -2.16 3.13 -16.22
CA ARG A 273 -1.99 1.98 -17.13
C ARG A 273 -2.42 0.67 -16.49
N LEU A 274 -2.16 0.47 -15.20
CA LEU A 274 -2.63 -0.73 -14.49
C LEU A 274 -4.17 -0.78 -14.40
N ARG A 275 -4.82 0.39 -14.22
CA ARG A 275 -6.28 0.52 -14.29
C ARG A 275 -6.79 0.20 -15.70
N LEU A 276 -6.15 0.75 -16.73
CA LEU A 276 -6.48 0.49 -18.14
C LEU A 276 -6.42 -1.02 -18.44
N ALA A 277 -5.33 -1.68 -18.07
CA ALA A 277 -5.15 -3.11 -18.24
C ALA A 277 -6.28 -3.93 -17.59
N THR A 278 -6.74 -3.49 -16.42
CA THR A 278 -7.84 -4.13 -15.69
C THR A 278 -9.18 -3.97 -16.44
N GLN A 279 -9.40 -2.83 -17.09
CA GLN A 279 -10.63 -2.56 -17.84
C GLN A 279 -10.72 -3.33 -19.16
N VAL A 280 -9.59 -3.57 -19.84
CA VAL A 280 -9.57 -4.39 -21.06
C VAL A 280 -10.13 -5.79 -20.83
N ARG A 281 -10.02 -6.29 -19.59
CA ARG A 281 -10.45 -7.64 -19.18
C ARG A 281 -11.69 -7.63 -18.28
N SER A 282 -12.37 -6.48 -18.11
CA SER A 282 -13.55 -6.38 -17.25
C SER A 282 -14.86 -6.78 -17.95
N ASN A 283 -14.82 -7.05 -19.27
CA ASN A 283 -15.98 -7.37 -20.11
C ASN A 283 -17.10 -6.33 -20.04
N LEU A 284 -16.77 -5.07 -19.72
CA LEU A 284 -17.72 -3.96 -19.79
C LEU A 284 -18.03 -3.63 -21.25
N PHE A 285 -19.31 -3.41 -21.53
CA PHE A 285 -19.85 -3.09 -22.84
C PHE A 285 -20.80 -1.89 -22.73
N GLY A 286 -20.78 -1.00 -23.72
CA GLY A 286 -21.67 0.16 -23.77
C GLY A 286 -21.37 1.23 -22.73
N VAL A 287 -20.12 1.31 -22.25
CA VAL A 287 -19.70 2.36 -21.30
C VAL A 287 -18.86 3.43 -21.99
N VAL A 288 -18.82 4.62 -21.39
CA VAL A 288 -17.90 5.70 -21.78
C VAL A 288 -16.75 5.75 -20.79
N TYR A 289 -15.54 5.46 -21.25
CA TYR A 289 -14.32 5.67 -20.48
C TYR A 289 -13.87 7.12 -20.64
N VAL A 290 -13.62 7.81 -19.52
CA VAL A 290 -13.02 9.15 -19.50
C VAL A 290 -11.61 9.01 -18.93
N LEU A 291 -10.61 9.31 -19.75
CA LEU A 291 -9.19 9.18 -19.42
C LEU A 291 -8.52 10.55 -19.41
N ASP A 292 -7.69 10.78 -18.41
CA ASP A 292 -6.96 12.02 -18.19
C ASP A 292 -5.45 11.78 -18.43
N GLU A 293 -4.93 12.20 -19.58
CA GLU A 293 -3.52 12.08 -20.01
C GLU A 293 -2.91 10.67 -19.83
N PRO A 294 -3.48 9.61 -20.43
CA PRO A 294 -2.95 8.25 -20.30
C PRO A 294 -1.52 8.05 -20.84
N SER A 295 -1.02 8.95 -21.69
CA SER A 295 0.37 8.97 -22.16
C SER A 295 1.36 9.57 -21.15
N ALA A 296 0.89 10.17 -20.05
CA ALA A 296 1.75 10.89 -19.11
C ALA A 296 2.88 10.00 -18.54
N GLY A 297 4.12 10.41 -18.78
CA GLY A 297 5.31 9.71 -18.32
C GLY A 297 5.60 8.40 -19.08
N LEU A 298 4.99 8.18 -20.25
CA LEU A 298 5.39 7.13 -21.17
C LEU A 298 6.64 7.51 -21.97
N HIS A 299 7.48 6.51 -22.22
CA HIS A 299 8.50 6.63 -23.24
C HIS A 299 7.83 6.60 -24.63
N PRO A 300 8.27 7.39 -25.63
CA PRO A 300 7.64 7.40 -26.96
C PRO A 300 7.49 6.01 -27.60
N ALA A 301 8.44 5.11 -27.35
CA ALA A 301 8.36 3.72 -27.83
C ALA A 301 7.19 2.91 -27.25
N ASP A 302 6.62 3.32 -26.12
CA ASP A 302 5.51 2.63 -25.45
C ASP A 302 4.14 3.21 -25.82
N THR A 303 4.10 4.34 -26.55
CA THR A 303 2.85 5.01 -26.98
C THR A 303 2.02 4.12 -27.90
N GLU A 304 2.67 3.34 -28.76
CA GLU A 304 2.00 2.38 -29.65
C GLU A 304 1.21 1.33 -28.86
N ALA A 305 1.76 0.81 -27.76
CA ALA A 305 1.08 -0.18 -26.94
C ALA A 305 -0.15 0.40 -26.21
N LEU A 306 -0.07 1.68 -25.78
CA LEU A 306 -1.22 2.39 -25.24
C LEU A 306 -2.33 2.49 -26.28
N LEU A 307 -1.99 2.89 -27.52
CA LEU A 307 -2.94 3.04 -28.61
C LEU A 307 -3.64 1.74 -28.98
N VAL A 308 -2.89 0.64 -29.08
CA VAL A 308 -3.45 -0.71 -29.28
C VAL A 308 -4.46 -1.04 -28.18
N THR A 309 -4.14 -0.69 -26.93
CA THR A 309 -5.02 -0.95 -25.78
C THR A 309 -6.29 -0.11 -25.84
N LEU A 310 -6.21 1.18 -26.16
CA LEU A 310 -7.36 2.06 -26.35
C LEU A 310 -8.27 1.55 -27.48
N GLN A 311 -7.68 1.08 -28.58
CA GLN A 311 -8.42 0.49 -29.69
C GLN A 311 -9.12 -0.81 -29.29
N ARG A 312 -8.50 -1.66 -28.46
CA ARG A 312 -9.14 -2.86 -27.91
C ARG A 312 -10.36 -2.51 -27.07
N LEU A 313 -10.27 -1.49 -26.21
CA LEU A 313 -11.42 -1.02 -25.42
C LEU A 313 -12.56 -0.51 -26.30
N LYS A 314 -12.24 0.25 -27.35
CA LYS A 314 -13.21 0.75 -28.34
C LYS A 314 -13.89 -0.42 -29.06
N ASN A 315 -13.11 -1.36 -29.58
CA ASN A 315 -13.59 -2.54 -30.31
C ASN A 315 -14.45 -3.48 -29.45
N ALA A 316 -14.27 -3.45 -28.13
CA ALA A 316 -15.14 -4.16 -27.19
C ALA A 316 -16.54 -3.51 -27.03
N GLY A 317 -16.88 -2.50 -27.83
CA GLY A 317 -18.19 -1.86 -27.85
C GLY A 317 -18.32 -0.70 -26.85
N ASN A 318 -17.22 -0.01 -26.57
CA ASN A 318 -17.18 1.12 -25.64
C ASN A 318 -16.76 2.41 -26.35
N SER A 319 -17.10 3.55 -25.74
CA SER A 319 -16.64 4.87 -26.17
C SER A 319 -15.51 5.36 -25.27
N LEU A 320 -14.57 6.10 -25.82
CA LEU A 320 -13.43 6.66 -25.08
C LEU A 320 -13.36 8.16 -25.31
N PHE A 321 -13.38 8.93 -24.21
CA PHE A 321 -13.02 10.34 -24.19
C PHE A 321 -11.67 10.46 -23.51
N VAL A 322 -10.70 11.01 -24.23
CA VAL A 322 -9.31 11.06 -23.78
C VAL A 322 -8.85 12.51 -23.84
N VAL A 323 -8.42 13.03 -22.69
CA VAL A 323 -7.68 14.30 -22.63
C VAL A 323 -6.22 13.99 -22.89
N GLU A 324 -5.64 14.55 -23.95
CA GLU A 324 -4.28 14.23 -24.39
C GLU A 324 -3.57 15.45 -24.96
N HIS A 325 -2.25 15.43 -24.86
CA HIS A 325 -1.35 16.40 -25.46
C HIS A 325 -0.29 15.74 -26.36
N GLU A 326 -0.19 14.40 -26.37
CA GLU A 326 0.80 13.66 -27.18
C GLU A 326 0.40 13.63 -28.67
N PRO A 327 1.22 14.20 -29.59
CA PRO A 327 0.91 14.27 -31.01
C PRO A 327 0.57 12.94 -31.67
N GLU A 328 1.24 11.84 -31.31
CA GLU A 328 0.95 10.53 -31.88
C GLU A 328 -0.43 10.02 -31.50
N VAL A 329 -0.86 10.28 -30.26
CA VAL A 329 -2.19 9.87 -29.79
C VAL A 329 -3.28 10.68 -30.46
N ILE A 330 -3.10 12.00 -30.55
CA ILE A 330 -4.07 12.90 -31.18
C ILE A 330 -4.27 12.54 -32.66
N ARG A 331 -3.20 12.20 -33.38
CA ARG A 331 -3.28 11.81 -34.81
C ARG A 331 -4.08 10.54 -35.07
N GLN A 332 -4.19 9.64 -34.09
CA GLN A 332 -4.94 8.39 -34.21
C GLN A 332 -6.39 8.50 -33.74
N ALA A 333 -6.81 9.64 -33.21
CA ALA A 333 -8.18 9.84 -32.75
C ALA A 333 -9.17 9.84 -33.92
N ASP A 334 -10.31 9.14 -33.76
CA ASP A 334 -11.41 9.20 -34.74
C ASP A 334 -12.05 10.59 -34.78
N TRP A 335 -12.07 11.26 -33.62
CA TRP A 335 -12.71 12.54 -33.40
C TRP A 335 -11.90 13.38 -32.43
N ILE A 336 -11.73 14.67 -32.74
CA ILE A 336 -10.99 15.63 -31.92
C ILE A 336 -11.94 16.74 -31.51
N VAL A 337 -11.87 17.11 -30.23
CA VAL A 337 -12.50 18.31 -29.69
C VAL A 337 -11.38 19.22 -29.18
N ASP A 338 -11.16 20.35 -29.87
CA ASP A 338 -10.13 21.33 -29.49
C ASP A 338 -10.79 22.48 -28.72
N VAL A 339 -10.24 22.81 -27.54
CA VAL A 339 -10.88 23.69 -26.56
C VAL A 339 -10.01 24.89 -26.23
N GLY A 340 -10.56 26.08 -26.46
CA GLY A 340 -10.04 27.37 -26.04
C GLY A 340 -8.85 27.86 -26.87
N PRO A 341 -8.81 29.13 -27.28
CA PRO A 341 -7.59 29.70 -27.85
C PRO A 341 -6.48 29.92 -26.79
N ALA A 342 -6.85 29.93 -25.50
CA ALA A 342 -5.99 30.05 -24.34
C ALA A 342 -6.61 29.38 -23.09
N ALA A 343 -5.96 29.49 -21.93
CA ALA A 343 -6.45 29.01 -20.64
C ALA A 343 -7.28 30.08 -19.88
N GLY A 344 -8.03 29.65 -18.86
CA GLY A 344 -8.78 30.52 -17.95
C GLY A 344 -9.94 31.24 -18.64
N GLU A 345 -10.16 32.52 -18.29
CA GLU A 345 -11.25 33.36 -18.84
C GLU A 345 -11.16 33.57 -20.36
N LYS A 346 -9.97 33.35 -20.95
CA LYS A 346 -9.72 33.45 -22.40
C LYS A 346 -9.86 32.11 -23.12
N GLY A 347 -10.32 31.07 -22.42
CA GLY A 347 -10.51 29.71 -22.93
C GLY A 347 -11.98 29.30 -22.92
N GLY A 348 -12.23 27.98 -22.83
CA GLY A 348 -13.58 27.43 -22.62
C GLY A 348 -14.49 27.40 -23.84
N GLU A 349 -14.02 27.90 -24.99
CA GLU A 349 -14.75 27.82 -26.27
C GLU A 349 -14.35 26.57 -27.06
N ILE A 350 -15.28 25.94 -27.76
CA ILE A 350 -14.93 24.83 -28.67
C ILE A 350 -14.46 25.42 -29.99
N LEU A 351 -13.15 25.30 -30.26
CA LEU A 351 -12.55 25.78 -31.51
C LEU A 351 -12.82 24.82 -32.67
N TYR A 352 -12.86 23.52 -32.38
CA TYR A 352 -13.03 22.47 -33.37
C TYR A 352 -13.71 21.23 -32.77
N SER A 353 -14.56 20.57 -33.55
CA SER A 353 -15.12 19.26 -33.23
C SER A 353 -15.29 18.48 -34.53
N GLY A 354 -14.45 17.47 -34.76
CA GLY A 354 -14.48 16.67 -35.99
C GLY A 354 -13.26 15.77 -36.17
N PRO A 355 -13.15 15.09 -37.34
CA PRO A 355 -12.01 14.23 -37.65
C PRO A 355 -10.67 14.99 -37.76
N PHE A 356 -9.55 14.34 -37.43
CA PHE A 356 -8.21 14.96 -37.39
C PHE A 356 -7.86 15.90 -38.57
N PRO A 357 -8.08 15.54 -39.85
CA PRO A 357 -7.73 16.41 -40.97
C PRO A 357 -8.42 17.77 -40.98
N GLY A 358 -9.60 17.90 -40.36
CA GLY A 358 -10.31 19.18 -40.32
C GLY A 358 -9.68 20.21 -39.39
N LEU A 359 -8.90 19.77 -38.39
CA LEU A 359 -8.19 20.66 -37.45
C LEU A 359 -7.15 21.54 -38.18
N GLU A 360 -6.62 21.07 -39.32
CA GLU A 360 -5.68 21.84 -40.14
C GLU A 360 -6.24 23.18 -40.61
N LYS A 361 -7.57 23.36 -40.67
CA LYS A 361 -8.19 24.61 -41.14
C LYS A 361 -8.42 25.64 -40.02
N VAL A 362 -8.18 25.28 -38.77
CA VAL A 362 -8.55 26.08 -37.60
C VAL A 362 -7.37 26.95 -37.15
N GLU A 363 -7.30 28.19 -37.64
CA GLU A 363 -6.14 29.08 -37.40
C GLU A 363 -5.94 29.49 -35.93
N ALA A 364 -7.03 29.58 -35.16
CA ALA A 364 -7.01 29.94 -33.74
C ALA A 364 -6.44 28.82 -32.83
N SER A 365 -6.39 27.57 -33.33
CA SER A 365 -5.94 26.40 -32.57
C SER A 365 -4.43 26.41 -32.32
N GLN A 366 -4.01 26.35 -31.05
CA GLN A 366 -2.60 26.09 -30.72
C GLN A 366 -2.21 24.64 -31.05
N THR A 367 -3.11 23.70 -30.80
CA THR A 367 -2.95 22.27 -31.10
C THR A 367 -2.58 22.07 -32.57
N ARG A 368 -3.28 22.75 -33.50
CA ARG A 368 -2.94 22.75 -34.93
C ARG A 368 -1.48 23.13 -35.18
N ARG A 369 -0.97 24.20 -34.54
CA ARG A 369 0.39 24.70 -34.78
C ARG A 369 1.44 23.66 -34.41
N HIS A 370 1.21 22.89 -33.36
CA HIS A 370 2.11 21.82 -32.94
C HIS A 370 2.01 20.56 -33.81
N LEU A 371 0.82 20.24 -34.33
CA LEU A 371 0.60 19.02 -35.10
C LEU A 371 0.95 19.16 -36.59
N PHE A 372 0.72 20.34 -37.17
CA PHE A 372 0.89 20.63 -38.60
C PHE A 372 1.98 21.68 -38.89
N GLY A 373 2.48 22.38 -37.87
CA GLY A 373 3.54 23.36 -38.05
C GLY A 373 4.87 22.69 -38.43
N LYS A 374 5.58 23.26 -39.41
CA LYS A 374 6.97 22.88 -39.69
C LYS A 374 7.81 23.22 -38.46
N SER A 375 8.44 22.23 -37.84
CA SER A 375 9.43 22.48 -36.78
C SER A 375 10.50 23.44 -37.31
N PRO A 376 10.78 24.57 -36.62
CA PRO A 376 11.89 25.43 -36.98
C PRO A 376 13.19 24.77 -36.50
N GLY A 377 13.72 23.79 -37.24
CA GLY A 377 14.89 23.04 -36.74
C GLY A 377 15.40 21.86 -37.56
N HIS A 378 15.39 21.94 -38.89
CA HIS A 378 16.31 21.12 -39.70
C HIS A 378 16.57 21.82 -41.04
N LYS A 379 17.47 22.81 -41.03
CA LYS A 379 18.20 23.18 -42.25
C LYS A 379 19.35 22.18 -42.35
N GLY A 380 19.27 21.28 -43.32
CA GLY A 380 20.37 20.41 -43.68
C GLY A 380 21.61 21.23 -44.02
N THR A 381 22.75 20.83 -43.47
CA THR A 381 24.08 21.09 -44.05
C THR A 381 24.50 19.87 -44.83
#